data_AF-A0A225WUH9-F1
#
_entry.id   AF-A0A225WUH9-F1
#
_cell.length_a   1.000
_cell.length_b   1.000
_cell.length_c   1.000
_cell.angle_alpha   90.00
_cell.angle_beta   90.00
_cell.angle_gamma   90.00
#
_symmetry.space_group_name_H-M   'P 1'
#
loop_
_entity.id
_entity.type
_entity.pdbx_description
1 polymer ?
#
loop_
_entity_poly.entity_id
_entity_poly.type
_entity_poly.pdbx_seq_one_letter_code
_entity_poly.pdbx_strand_id
1 'polypeptide(L)'
;MKALHLEDSRGTADEFVEAWLATIPQGVERQAGLGGDTWTAEELYYDVTAHLKDLTNTWLTTLTSSMRREDKTLDFLVRKLRKKYGRRDNVFKVQQRLAARVQKPDERLSDYAGVLTNIGFGHQVPAEVLSKRL
;
A
#
# COMPACT_ATOMS: atom_id res chain seq x y z
N MET A 1 21.50 -4.86 -10.71
CA MET A 1 21.38 -4.47 -9.29
C MET A 1 19.90 -4.39 -8.97
N LYS A 2 19.44 -4.96 -7.84
CA LYS A 2 18.04 -4.90 -7.43
C LYS A 2 17.71 -3.46 -7.00
N ALA A 3 16.66 -2.87 -7.56
CA ALA A 3 16.13 -1.56 -7.20
C ALA A 3 14.65 -1.50 -7.58
N LEU A 4 13.77 -1.06 -6.67
CA LEU A 4 12.39 -0.78 -7.04
C LEU A 4 12.31 0.59 -7.72
N HIS A 5 11.52 0.67 -8.79
CA HIS A 5 11.20 1.93 -9.42
C HIS A 5 9.85 2.41 -8.87
N LEU A 6 9.89 3.03 -7.68
CA LEU A 6 8.74 3.63 -7.02
C LEU A 6 8.80 5.16 -7.11
N GLU A 7 7.64 5.80 -7.10
CA GLU A 7 7.55 7.23 -6.83
C GLU A 7 7.93 7.51 -5.37
N ASP A 8 8.32 8.76 -5.06
CA ASP A 8 8.69 9.15 -3.70
C ASP A 8 7.46 9.48 -2.86
N SER A 9 7.35 8.86 -1.68
CA SER A 9 6.32 9.18 -0.67
C SER A 9 6.76 10.29 0.27
N ARG A 10 6.07 11.43 0.27
CA ARG A 10 6.44 12.62 1.06
C ARG A 10 5.60 12.80 2.33
N GLY A 11 4.47 12.12 2.42
CA GLY A 11 3.59 12.11 3.59
C GLY A 11 2.77 13.39 3.74
N THR A 12 2.40 14.02 2.63
CA THR A 12 1.54 15.22 2.62
C THR A 12 0.06 14.85 2.79
N ALA A 13 -0.78 15.82 3.18
CA ALA A 13 -2.21 15.57 3.42
C ALA A 13 -2.99 15.14 2.17
N ASP A 14 -2.51 15.54 0.99
CA ASP A 14 -3.10 15.21 -0.31
C ASP A 14 -2.56 13.89 -0.89
N GLU A 15 -1.48 13.36 -0.31
CA GLU A 15 -0.87 12.12 -0.76
C GLU A 15 -1.54 10.90 -0.12
N PHE A 16 -2.10 10.03 -0.97
CA PHE A 16 -2.68 8.78 -0.50
C PHE A 16 -1.59 7.74 -0.31
N VAL A 17 -1.13 7.58 0.92
CA VAL A 17 -0.19 6.51 1.29
C VAL A 17 -0.69 5.13 0.81
N GLU A 18 -2.01 4.90 0.78
CA GLU A 18 -2.58 3.66 0.23
C GLU A 18 -2.41 3.52 -1.28
N ALA A 19 -2.52 4.62 -2.04
CA ALA A 19 -2.27 4.59 -3.48
C ALA A 19 -0.80 4.29 -3.76
N TRP A 20 0.11 4.91 -2.99
CA TRP A 20 1.54 4.65 -3.08
C TRP A 20 1.89 3.21 -2.70
N LEU A 21 1.38 2.71 -1.57
CA LEU A 21 1.57 1.33 -1.12
C LEU A 21 1.07 0.30 -2.15
N ALA A 22 -0.03 0.60 -2.85
CA ALA A 22 -0.57 -0.27 -3.90
C ALA A 22 0.33 -0.38 -5.14
N THR A 23 1.32 0.52 -5.33
CA THR A 23 2.29 0.43 -6.42
C THR A 23 3.45 -0.54 -6.12
N ILE A 24 3.71 -0.83 -4.84
CA ILE A 24 4.85 -1.66 -4.41
C ILE A 24 4.80 -3.07 -5.03
N PRO A 25 3.67 -3.82 -4.99
CA PRO A 25 3.60 -5.14 -5.61
C PRO A 25 3.91 -5.12 -7.11
N GLN A 26 3.42 -4.11 -7.84
CA GLN A 26 3.69 -3.95 -9.27
C GLN A 26 5.17 -3.63 -9.53
N GLY A 27 5.81 -2.83 -8.67
CA GLY A 27 7.23 -2.56 -8.74
C GLY A 27 8.08 -3.82 -8.55
N VAL A 28 7.70 -4.67 -7.59
CA VAL A 28 8.36 -5.95 -7.32
C VAL A 28 8.19 -6.93 -8.49
N GLU A 29 6.96 -7.08 -9.00
CA GLU A 29 6.66 -7.95 -10.14
C GLU A 29 7.42 -7.52 -11.40
N ARG A 30 7.46 -6.21 -11.67
CA ARG A 30 8.25 -5.65 -12.77
C ARG A 30 9.73 -6.00 -12.63
N GLN A 31 10.31 -5.84 -11.43
CA GLN A 31 11.73 -6.12 -11.23
C GLN A 31 12.05 -7.61 -11.39
N ALA A 32 11.16 -8.50 -10.93
CA ALA A 32 11.26 -9.94 -11.17
C ALA A 32 11.21 -10.26 -12.68
N GLY A 33 10.27 -9.63 -13.43
CA GLY A 33 10.14 -9.81 -14.87
C GLY A 33 11.33 -9.30 -15.70
N LEU A 34 12.14 -8.40 -15.15
CA LEU A 34 13.36 -7.87 -15.79
C LEU A 34 14.61 -8.69 -15.47
N GLY A 35 14.46 -9.93 -14.99
CA GLY A 35 15.56 -10.81 -14.60
C GLY A 35 16.09 -10.53 -13.18
N GLY A 36 15.24 -9.92 -12.34
CA GLY A 36 15.53 -9.72 -10.93
C GLY A 36 15.40 -11.00 -10.11
N ASP A 37 16.34 -11.21 -9.19
CA ASP A 37 16.23 -12.25 -8.17
C ASP A 37 15.09 -11.99 -7.19
N THR A 38 14.59 -13.06 -6.57
CA THR A 38 13.58 -12.98 -5.50
C THR A 38 14.04 -12.03 -4.39
N TRP A 39 13.16 -11.12 -3.98
CA TRP A 39 13.43 -10.21 -2.88
C TRP A 39 13.17 -10.89 -1.53
N THR A 40 14.08 -10.68 -0.58
CA THR A 40 13.84 -10.97 0.83
C THR A 40 13.03 -9.86 1.48
N ALA A 41 12.39 -10.17 2.62
CA ALA A 41 11.62 -9.17 3.37
C ALA A 41 12.48 -8.00 3.88
N GLU A 42 13.76 -8.24 4.20
CA GLU A 42 14.72 -7.22 4.63
C GLU A 42 15.18 -6.35 3.43
N GLU A 43 15.43 -6.93 2.26
CA GLU A 43 15.76 -6.15 1.05
C GLU A 43 14.60 -5.23 0.65
N LEU A 44 13.35 -5.73 0.63
CA LEU A 44 12.17 -4.92 0.35
C LEU A 44 12.00 -3.78 1.35
N TYR A 45 12.29 -4.04 2.64
CA TYR A 45 12.23 -3.00 3.65
C TYR A 45 13.17 -1.84 3.31
N TYR A 46 14.46 -2.13 3.05
CA TYR A 46 15.43 -1.07 2.77
C TYR A 46 15.12 -0.33 1.47
N ASP A 47 14.75 -1.06 0.42
CA ASP A 47 14.45 -0.47 -0.88
C ASP A 47 13.23 0.46 -0.82
N VAL A 48 12.12 -0.01 -0.23
CA VAL A 48 10.91 0.81 -0.04
C VAL A 48 11.18 2.02 0.85
N THR A 49 12.01 1.89 1.90
CA THR A 49 12.36 3.05 2.74
C THR A 49 13.17 4.12 2.00
N ALA A 50 13.91 3.77 0.95
CA ALA A 50 14.67 4.74 0.16
C ALA A 50 13.76 5.73 -0.58
N HIS A 51 12.51 5.34 -0.84
CA HIS A 51 11.47 6.15 -1.47
C HIS A 51 10.63 6.95 -0.46
N LEU A 52 10.86 6.81 0.84
CA LEU A 52 10.24 7.66 1.84
C LEU A 52 11.05 8.96 1.96
N LYS A 53 10.46 10.08 1.55
CA LYS A 53 11.08 11.41 1.58
C LYS A 53 10.39 12.32 2.57
N ASP A 54 11.01 13.48 2.83
CA ASP A 54 10.47 14.58 3.62
C ASP A 54 9.89 14.13 4.98
N LEU A 55 8.61 14.41 5.23
CA LEU A 55 7.94 14.11 6.50
C LEU A 55 7.93 12.61 6.79
N THR A 56 7.82 11.77 5.75
CA THR A 56 7.83 10.32 5.90
C THR A 56 9.21 9.82 6.32
N ASN A 57 10.29 10.43 5.80
CA ASN A 57 11.66 10.08 6.20
C ASN A 57 11.96 10.50 7.65
N THR A 58 11.55 11.69 8.06
CA THR A 58 11.70 12.16 9.45
C THR A 58 10.96 11.22 10.42
N TRP A 59 9.75 10.82 10.07
CA TRP A 59 8.99 9.85 10.85
C TRP A 59 9.66 8.46 10.87
N LEU A 60 10.14 7.97 9.73
CA LEU A 60 10.85 6.69 9.65
C LEU A 60 12.11 6.68 10.52
N THR A 61 12.90 7.76 10.49
CA THR A 61 14.10 7.90 11.34
C THR A 61 13.73 7.77 12.82
N THR A 62 12.62 8.40 13.22
CA THR A 62 12.09 8.28 14.60
C THR A 62 11.65 6.85 14.90
N LEU A 63 10.90 6.21 13.99
CA LEU A 63 10.41 4.85 14.14
C LEU A 63 11.56 3.84 14.29
N THR A 64 12.59 3.95 13.46
CA THR A 64 13.68 2.99 13.35
C THR A 64 14.72 3.10 14.46
N SER A 65 14.80 4.24 15.15
CA SER A 65 15.69 4.45 16.31
C SER A 65 15.51 3.43 17.44
N SER A 66 14.35 2.77 17.51
CA SER A 66 14.01 1.78 18.55
C SER A 66 13.68 0.39 17.99
N MET A 67 13.83 0.19 16.67
CA MET A 67 13.49 -1.07 16.02
C MET A 67 14.62 -2.08 16.10
N ARG A 68 14.27 -3.35 16.31
CA ARG A 68 15.22 -4.45 16.17
C ARG A 68 15.39 -4.81 14.69
N ARG A 69 16.43 -5.57 14.38
CA ARG A 69 16.69 -6.00 12.99
C ARG A 69 15.57 -6.91 12.48
N GLU A 70 15.03 -7.76 13.34
CA GLU A 70 13.96 -8.70 13.00
C GLU A 70 12.65 -8.00 12.63
N ASP A 71 12.45 -6.76 13.11
CA ASP A 71 11.29 -5.94 12.77
C ASP A 71 11.41 -5.25 11.40
N LYS A 72 12.59 -5.29 10.75
CA LYS A 72 12.85 -4.66 9.45
C LYS A 72 12.28 -5.50 8.30
N THR A 73 10.96 -5.52 8.24
CA THR A 73 10.19 -6.23 7.23
C THR A 73 9.22 -5.28 6.53
N LEU A 74 8.92 -5.56 5.26
CA LEU A 74 7.92 -4.80 4.51
C LEU A 74 6.57 -4.78 5.25
N ASP A 75 6.11 -5.91 5.76
CA ASP A 75 4.86 -6.02 6.52
C ASP A 75 4.81 -5.12 7.76
N PHE A 76 5.92 -5.02 8.49
CA PHE A 76 5.99 -4.09 9.62
C PHE A 76 5.91 -2.64 9.14
N LEU A 77 6.69 -2.28 8.12
CA LEU A 77 6.70 -0.93 7.56
C LEU A 77 5.32 -0.50 7.07
N VAL A 78 4.65 -1.34 6.29
CA VAL A 78 3.31 -1.11 5.76
C VAL A 78 2.31 -0.87 6.91
N ARG A 79 2.31 -1.71 7.94
CA ARG A 79 1.41 -1.52 9.10
C ARG A 79 1.64 -0.18 9.80
N LYS A 80 2.90 0.26 9.93
CA LYS A 80 3.24 1.52 10.59
C LYS A 80 2.87 2.73 9.73
N LEU A 81 3.12 2.68 8.42
CA LEU A 81 2.73 3.73 7.46
C LEU A 81 1.22 3.93 7.47
N ARG A 82 0.45 2.84 7.41
CA ARG A 82 -1.01 2.90 7.51
C ARG A 82 -1.50 3.50 8.83
N LYS A 83 -0.88 3.12 9.95
CA LYS A 83 -1.23 3.69 11.25
C LYS A 83 -0.98 5.19 11.34
N LYS A 84 0.08 5.69 10.68
CA LYS A 84 0.51 7.10 10.76
C LYS A 84 -0.15 8.00 9.71
N TYR A 85 -0.17 7.55 8.46
CA TYR A 85 -0.58 8.32 7.28
C TYR A 85 -1.81 7.73 6.57
N GLY A 86 -2.24 6.52 6.95
CA GLY A 86 -3.45 5.91 6.41
C GLY A 86 -4.66 6.77 6.74
N ARG A 87 -5.63 6.79 5.81
CA ARG A 87 -6.89 7.49 6.05
C ARG A 87 -7.56 6.88 7.28
N ARG A 88 -7.99 7.73 8.21
CA ARG A 88 -8.89 7.36 9.30
C ARG A 88 -10.33 7.22 8.79
N ASP A 89 -10.52 6.58 7.64
CA ASP A 89 -11.85 6.25 7.18
C ASP A 89 -12.42 5.27 8.21
N ASN A 90 -13.51 5.64 8.88
CA ASN A 90 -14.23 4.68 9.70
C ASN A 90 -14.93 3.67 8.78
N VAL A 91 -15.30 2.50 9.31
CA VAL A 91 -15.94 1.42 8.54
C VAL A 91 -17.11 1.94 7.68
N PHE A 92 -17.86 2.93 8.19
CA PHE A 92 -18.95 3.58 7.47
C PHE A 92 -18.50 4.32 6.19
N LYS A 93 -17.42 5.12 6.24
CA LYS A 93 -16.87 5.80 5.06
C LYS A 93 -16.34 4.81 4.02
N VAL A 94 -15.74 3.71 4.47
CA VAL A 94 -15.28 2.63 3.58
C VAL A 94 -16.46 1.97 2.88
N GLN A 95 -17.52 1.63 3.63
CA GLN A 95 -18.77 1.10 3.07
C GLN A 95 -19.39 2.07 2.07
N GLN A 96 -19.42 3.37 2.36
CA GLN A 96 -19.95 4.38 1.45
C GLN A 96 -19.15 4.45 0.14
N ARG A 97 -17.81 4.38 0.21
CA ARG A 97 -16.95 4.38 -0.98
C ARG A 97 -17.08 3.11 -1.80
N LEU A 98 -17.20 1.94 -1.15
CA LEU A 98 -17.52 0.68 -1.82
C LEU A 98 -18.87 0.78 -2.54
N ALA A 99 -19.90 1.30 -1.86
CA ALA A 99 -21.24 1.43 -2.41
C ALA A 99 -21.32 2.43 -3.58
N ALA A 100 -20.52 3.50 -3.54
CA ALA A 100 -20.46 4.51 -4.61
C ALA A 100 -19.68 4.04 -5.85
N ARG A 101 -18.91 2.95 -5.74
CA ARG A 101 -18.02 2.51 -6.82
C ARG A 101 -18.71 1.51 -7.74
N VAL A 102 -19.10 1.96 -8.93
CA VAL A 102 -19.67 1.13 -10.02
C VAL A 102 -18.61 0.88 -11.09
N GLN A 103 -18.52 -0.33 -11.65
CA GLN A 103 -17.60 -0.65 -12.75
C GLN A 103 -17.88 0.25 -13.96
N LYS A 104 -16.82 0.79 -14.57
CA LYS A 104 -16.97 1.61 -15.79
C LYS A 104 -17.10 0.72 -17.03
N PRO A 105 -17.77 1.20 -18.11
CA PRO A 105 -17.97 0.40 -19.33
C PRO A 105 -16.69 -0.19 -19.93
N ASP A 106 -15.57 0.55 -19.86
CA ASP A 106 -14.27 0.15 -20.42
C ASP A 106 -13.29 -0.41 -19.37
N GLU A 107 -13.72 -0.58 -18.12
CA GLU A 107 -12.86 -1.07 -17.05
C GLU A 107 -12.88 -2.59 -16.98
N ARG A 108 -11.70 -3.21 -17.00
CA ARG A 108 -11.60 -4.67 -16.85
C ARG A 108 -12.02 -5.08 -15.45
N LEU A 109 -12.65 -6.24 -15.34
CA LEU A 109 -13.13 -6.77 -14.07
C LEU A 109 -12.00 -6.94 -13.02
N SER A 110 -10.79 -7.31 -13.46
CA SER A 110 -9.60 -7.40 -12.61
C SER A 110 -9.23 -6.05 -11.99
N ASP A 111 -9.33 -4.99 -12.77
CA ASP A 111 -8.93 -3.64 -12.37
C ASP A 111 -9.98 -3.08 -11.40
N TYR A 112 -11.27 -3.33 -11.69
CA TYR A 112 -12.37 -3.01 -10.80
C TYR A 112 -12.26 -3.76 -9.46
N ALA A 113 -11.98 -5.08 -9.48
CA ALA A 113 -11.79 -5.89 -8.28
C ALA A 113 -10.56 -5.42 -7.47
N GLY A 114 -9.48 -5.01 -8.14
CA GLY A 114 -8.32 -4.39 -7.50
C GLY A 114 -8.67 -3.10 -6.77
N VAL A 115 -9.49 -2.24 -7.40
CA VAL A 115 -9.98 -1.01 -6.79
C VAL A 115 -10.86 -1.29 -5.57
N LEU A 116 -11.82 -2.23 -5.65
CA LEU A 116 -12.67 -2.60 -4.51
C LEU A 116 -11.85 -3.18 -3.36
N THR A 117 -10.88 -4.04 -3.67
CA THR A 117 -9.94 -4.62 -2.69
C THR A 117 -9.16 -3.52 -1.98
N ASN A 118 -8.68 -2.51 -2.73
CA ASN A 118 -7.97 -1.37 -2.16
C ASN A 118 -8.87 -0.47 -1.29
N ILE A 119 -10.14 -0.26 -1.67
CA ILE A 119 -11.09 0.52 -0.86
C ILE A 119 -11.39 -0.19 0.46
N GLY A 120 -11.60 -1.51 0.43
CA GLY A 120 -11.91 -2.32 1.62
C GLY A 120 -10.68 -2.70 2.46
N PHE A 121 -9.47 -2.44 1.97
CA PHE A 121 -8.23 -2.90 2.60
C PHE A 121 -8.08 -2.33 4.01
N GLY A 122 -7.80 -3.19 4.99
CA GLY A 122 -7.61 -2.79 6.39
C GLY A 122 -8.90 -2.64 7.21
N HIS A 123 -10.07 -2.92 6.61
CA HIS A 123 -11.36 -2.96 7.30
C HIS A 123 -12.00 -4.34 7.14
N GLN A 124 -12.50 -4.92 8.25
CA GLN A 124 -13.41 -6.07 8.15
C GLN A 124 -14.73 -5.60 7.55
N VAL A 125 -14.85 -5.67 6.23
CA VAL A 125 -16.10 -5.43 5.52
C VAL A 125 -16.79 -6.78 5.31
N PRO A 126 -18.05 -6.95 5.74
CA PRO A 126 -18.79 -8.20 5.56
C PRO A 126 -18.87 -8.59 4.08
N ALA A 127 -18.63 -9.87 3.78
CA ALA A 127 -18.66 -10.42 2.41
C ALA A 127 -20.02 -10.20 1.71
N GLU A 128 -21.10 -10.04 2.47
CA GLU A 128 -22.44 -9.73 1.96
C GLU A 128 -22.56 -8.38 1.23
N VAL A 129 -21.63 -7.45 1.47
CA VAL A 129 -21.57 -6.18 0.71
C VAL A 129 -20.98 -6.40 -0.70
N LEU A 130 -20.13 -7.42 -0.85
CA LEU A 130 -19.47 -7.76 -2.11
C LEU A 130 -20.31 -8.69 -2.98
N SER A 131 -21.13 -9.57 -2.38
CA SER A 131 -21.86 -10.61 -3.11
C SER A 131 -23.19 -10.17 -3.74
N LYS A 132 -23.73 -9.00 -3.38
CA LYS A 132 -25.04 -8.55 -3.90
C LYS A 132 -25.02 -7.96 -5.31
N ARG A 133 -23.86 -7.90 -5.99
CA ARG A 133 -23.70 -7.09 -7.21
C ARG A 133 -22.78 -7.69 -8.29
N LEU A 134 -22.49 -8.99 -8.22
CA LEU A 134 -22.20 -9.79 -9.42
C LEU A 134 -23.53 -10.21 -10.04
#